data_AF-F3GEW4-F1
#
_entry.id   AF-F3GEW4-F1
#
_cell.length_a   1.000
_cell.length_b   1.000
_cell.length_c   1.000
_cell.angle_alpha   90.00
_cell.angle_beta   90.00
_cell.angle_gamma   90.00
#
_symmetry.space_group_name_H-M   'P 1'
#
loop_
_entity.id
_entity.type
_entity.pdbx_description
1 polymer ?
#
loop_
_entity_poly.entity_id
_entity_poly.type
_entity_poly.pdbx_seq_one_letter_code
_entity_poly.pdbx_strand_id
1 'polypeptide(L)'
;MSFNIGLSGLYAANKSLDVTGNNIANVATTGFKSSRAEFADQYAQSIRGTSGNTSVGSGVTTAAVSQQFSQGSLTTGTANSLDLAINGDGFFMMSNNGEKLYTRAGAFHTDKEGYVVNSSNMKLQGYNVDANGSVVTGALSDLRVNASNLDPKATSTITNSANLNSTTPLPTVATFDATDTKSYNNKYSTPTYDTQGNAHTLDQYFVKTGTNTWSMYSLMDGRSISDPTSTAPDKNDLTFDSSGNLVTTAGAAVPTDSANIKFNADGTFAVNNWVPGVQVGTGTTATWAANGAAGAASIKLDMSSTTQTASVSGLLKQDQNGYATGQLSGMNVDSSGNLFATYTNGKSQVIGQTSLTSFANVQGLAQA
;
A
#
# COMPACT_ATOMS: atom_id res chain seq x y z
N MET A 1 -70.37 -1.59 12.22
CA MET A 1 -69.36 -0.57 12.58
C MET A 1 -68.40 -1.05 13.67
N SER A 2 -68.82 -1.70 14.77
CA SER A 2 -67.87 -2.15 15.83
C SER A 2 -66.98 -3.35 15.46
N PHE A 3 -67.48 -4.31 14.65
CA PHE A 3 -66.71 -5.49 14.25
C PHE A 3 -65.49 -5.15 13.38
N ASN A 4 -65.58 -4.12 12.54
CA ASN A 4 -64.46 -3.65 11.72
C ASN A 4 -63.33 -3.03 12.56
N ILE A 5 -63.68 -2.36 13.67
CA ILE A 5 -62.69 -1.81 14.61
C ILE A 5 -61.91 -2.96 15.26
N GLY A 6 -62.61 -3.97 15.80
CA GLY A 6 -61.98 -5.15 16.39
C GLY A 6 -61.14 -5.96 15.38
N LEU A 7 -61.65 -6.14 14.16
CA LEU A 7 -60.94 -6.83 13.09
C LEU A 7 -59.66 -6.07 12.67
N SER A 8 -59.73 -4.75 12.55
CA SER A 8 -58.57 -3.91 12.22
C SER A 8 -57.47 -3.98 13.28
N GLY A 9 -57.86 -4.02 14.57
CA GLY A 9 -56.93 -4.20 15.68
C GLY A 9 -56.25 -5.58 15.66
N LEU A 10 -57.01 -6.64 15.37
CA LEU A 10 -56.45 -8.00 15.25
C LEU A 10 -55.45 -8.12 14.09
N TYR A 11 -55.75 -7.50 12.94
CA TYR A 11 -54.80 -7.46 11.82
C TYR A 11 -53.53 -6.68 12.16
N ALA A 12 -53.64 -5.53 12.84
CA ALA A 12 -52.47 -4.76 13.28
C ALA A 12 -51.61 -5.55 14.28
N ALA A 13 -52.24 -6.26 15.22
CA ALA A 13 -51.54 -7.11 16.18
C ALA A 13 -50.80 -8.28 15.49
N ASN A 14 -51.45 -8.98 14.55
CA ASN A 14 -50.80 -10.02 13.76
C ASN A 14 -49.59 -9.47 12.99
N LYS A 15 -49.75 -8.29 12.34
CA LYS A 15 -48.64 -7.68 11.61
C LYS A 15 -47.47 -7.31 12.53
N SER A 16 -47.74 -6.82 13.74
CA SER A 16 -46.72 -6.56 14.75
C SER A 16 -45.98 -7.84 15.17
N LEU A 17 -46.69 -8.96 15.31
CA LEU A 17 -46.11 -10.25 15.63
C LEU A 17 -45.25 -10.79 14.49
N ASP A 18 -45.69 -10.66 13.24
CA ASP A 18 -44.91 -11.06 12.06
C ASP A 18 -43.57 -10.32 11.99
N VAL A 19 -43.60 -9.00 12.19
CA VAL A 19 -42.38 -8.16 12.18
C VAL A 19 -41.46 -8.55 13.35
N THR A 20 -42.01 -8.79 14.53
CA THR A 20 -41.23 -9.23 15.71
C THR A 20 -40.61 -10.61 15.48
N GLY A 21 -41.38 -11.56 14.95
CA GLY A 21 -40.91 -12.89 14.62
C GLY A 21 -39.79 -12.87 13.57
N ASN A 22 -39.92 -12.04 12.54
CA ASN A 22 -38.88 -11.86 11.53
C ASN A 22 -37.59 -11.26 12.13
N ASN A 23 -37.70 -10.26 13.00
CA ASN A 23 -36.56 -9.69 13.70
C ASN A 23 -35.84 -10.73 14.58
N ILE A 24 -36.59 -11.55 15.32
CA ILE A 24 -36.02 -12.61 16.18
C ILE A 24 -35.32 -13.67 15.32
N ALA A 25 -35.93 -14.09 14.23
CA ALA A 25 -35.35 -15.09 13.34
C ALA A 25 -34.02 -14.65 12.71
N ASN A 26 -33.87 -13.35 12.44
CA ASN A 26 -32.68 -12.77 11.80
C ASN A 26 -31.66 -12.18 12.77
N VAL A 27 -31.77 -12.44 14.08
CA VAL A 27 -30.87 -11.87 15.09
C VAL A 27 -29.38 -12.22 14.85
N ALA A 28 -29.12 -13.38 14.25
CA ALA A 28 -27.77 -13.86 13.95
C ALA A 28 -27.28 -13.48 12.54
N THR A 29 -28.12 -12.84 11.71
CA THR A 29 -27.78 -12.50 10.33
C THR A 29 -26.95 -11.21 10.30
N THR A 30 -25.72 -11.30 9.80
CA THR A 30 -24.83 -10.14 9.66
C THR A 30 -25.44 -9.08 8.74
N GLY A 31 -25.43 -7.82 9.19
CA GLY A 31 -25.93 -6.69 8.40
C GLY A 31 -27.45 -6.54 8.38
N PHE A 32 -28.21 -7.37 9.10
CA PHE A 32 -29.66 -7.23 9.23
C PHE A 32 -30.06 -5.91 9.92
N LYS A 33 -31.11 -5.26 9.43
CA LYS A 33 -31.70 -4.05 10.01
C LYS A 33 -33.11 -4.39 10.51
N SER A 34 -33.33 -4.19 11.81
CA SER A 34 -34.61 -4.51 12.43
C SER A 34 -35.74 -3.69 11.82
N SER A 35 -36.90 -4.30 11.65
CA SER A 35 -38.08 -3.63 11.13
C SER A 35 -39.04 -3.27 12.27
N ARG A 36 -39.78 -2.17 12.10
CA ARG A 36 -40.82 -1.72 13.02
C ARG A 36 -42.12 -1.50 12.27
N ALA A 37 -43.20 -2.11 12.75
CA ALA A 37 -44.55 -1.80 12.26
C ALA A 37 -44.98 -0.42 12.79
N GLU A 38 -45.42 0.45 11.89
CA GLU A 38 -45.97 1.76 12.18
C GLU A 38 -47.46 1.75 11.86
N PHE A 39 -48.25 2.30 12.78
CA PHE A 39 -49.70 2.26 12.71
C PHE A 39 -50.25 3.68 12.63
N ALA A 40 -51.34 3.84 11.89
CA ALA A 40 -52.10 5.09 11.83
C ALA A 40 -53.56 4.81 12.22
N ASP A 41 -54.16 5.76 12.94
CA ASP A 41 -55.58 5.71 13.22
C ASP A 41 -56.39 5.95 11.94
N GLN A 42 -57.58 5.34 11.88
CA GLN A 42 -58.54 5.58 10.82
C GLN A 42 -59.62 6.50 11.37
N TYR A 43 -59.76 7.71 10.83
CA TYR A 43 -60.86 8.61 11.17
C TYR A 43 -61.89 8.68 10.04
N ALA A 44 -63.16 8.48 10.39
CA ALA A 44 -64.26 8.81 9.50
C ALA A 44 -64.47 10.33 9.50
N GLN A 45 -63.91 11.02 8.51
CA GLN A 45 -64.23 12.43 8.23
C GLN A 45 -65.65 12.49 7.66
N SER A 46 -66.63 12.93 8.47
CA SER A 46 -67.91 13.40 7.93
C SER A 46 -67.66 14.72 7.20
N ILE A 47 -67.49 14.66 5.88
CA ILE A 47 -67.06 15.79 5.04
C ILE A 47 -68.13 16.89 4.88
N ARG A 48 -69.24 16.83 5.62
CA ARG A 48 -70.29 17.86 5.63
C ARG A 48 -70.56 18.30 7.07
N GLY A 49 -69.93 19.42 7.42
CA GLY A 49 -69.94 20.01 8.76
C GLY A 49 -71.35 20.16 9.33
N THR A 50 -71.57 19.52 10.48
CA THR A 50 -72.50 19.97 11.51
C THR A 50 -71.91 19.53 12.84
N SER A 51 -71.52 20.55 13.60
CA SER A 51 -70.93 20.58 14.94
C SER A 51 -71.55 19.61 15.94
N GLY A 52 -70.71 18.93 16.75
CA GLY A 52 -71.08 18.59 18.14
C GLY A 52 -70.53 17.28 18.72
N ASN A 53 -70.42 16.21 17.93
CA ASN A 53 -70.07 14.89 18.47
C ASN A 53 -68.70 14.44 17.94
N THR A 54 -67.76 14.19 18.86
CA THR A 54 -66.48 13.53 18.59
C THR A 54 -66.72 12.27 17.76
N SER A 55 -66.28 12.28 16.49
CA SER A 55 -66.35 11.10 15.63
C SER A 55 -65.56 9.98 16.30
N VAL A 56 -66.22 8.85 16.59
CA VAL A 56 -65.56 7.70 17.22
C VAL A 56 -64.59 7.12 16.18
N GLY A 57 -63.33 6.90 16.58
CA GLY A 57 -62.29 6.36 15.70
C GLY A 57 -62.75 5.08 14.99
N SER A 58 -62.38 4.94 13.72
CA SER A 58 -62.87 3.91 12.80
C SER A 58 -61.94 2.68 12.73
N GLY A 59 -60.98 2.57 13.64
CA GLY A 59 -60.01 1.46 13.72
C GLY A 59 -58.57 1.93 13.53
N VAL A 60 -57.69 0.97 13.21
CA VAL A 60 -56.26 1.19 12.98
C VAL A 60 -55.85 0.54 11.67
N THR A 61 -54.90 1.15 10.95
CA THR A 61 -54.25 0.52 9.79
C THR A 61 -52.74 0.46 10.01
N THR A 62 -52.07 -0.48 9.32
CA THR A 62 -50.60 -0.47 9.25
C THR A 62 -50.21 0.57 8.20
N ALA A 63 -49.58 1.65 8.64
CA ALA A 63 -49.12 2.73 7.77
C ALA A 63 -47.86 2.32 7.00
N ALA A 64 -46.90 1.71 7.70
CA ALA A 64 -45.64 1.28 7.11
C ALA A 64 -44.98 0.16 7.93
N VAL A 65 -44.02 -0.52 7.32
CA VAL A 65 -43.03 -1.33 8.03
C VAL A 65 -41.67 -0.71 7.72
N SER A 66 -41.15 0.07 8.65
CA SER A 66 -39.93 0.87 8.46
C SER A 66 -38.72 0.12 9.00
N GLN A 67 -37.62 0.11 8.25
CA GLN A 67 -36.36 -0.45 8.73
C GLN A 67 -35.64 0.54 9.65
N GLN A 68 -35.00 0.04 10.70
CA GLN A 68 -34.21 0.82 11.63
C GLN A 68 -32.74 0.74 11.24
N PHE A 69 -32.18 1.84 10.72
CA PHE A 69 -30.81 1.89 10.21
C PHE A 69 -29.74 2.20 11.27
N SER A 70 -30.09 2.21 12.56
CA SER A 70 -29.15 2.44 13.66
C SER A 70 -27.95 1.48 13.63
N GLN A 71 -26.81 1.95 14.11
CA GLN A 71 -25.57 1.17 14.16
C GLN A 71 -25.67 0.12 15.27
N GLY A 72 -25.32 -1.13 14.96
CA GLY A 72 -25.17 -2.21 15.94
C GLY A 72 -23.74 -2.29 16.47
N SER A 73 -23.51 -3.18 17.44
CA SER A 73 -22.15 -3.49 17.91
C SER A 73 -21.31 -4.06 16.76
N LEU A 74 -20.06 -3.61 16.66
CA LEU A 74 -19.10 -4.12 15.69
C LEU A 74 -18.34 -5.28 16.32
N THR A 75 -18.43 -6.46 15.71
CA THR A 75 -17.58 -7.59 16.07
C THR A 75 -16.25 -7.44 15.33
N THR A 76 -15.18 -7.10 16.05
CA THR A 76 -13.83 -6.99 15.50
C THR A 76 -13.07 -8.30 15.68
N GLY A 77 -12.10 -8.59 14.80
CA GLY A 77 -11.19 -9.74 14.97
C GLY A 77 -11.74 -11.06 14.42
N THR A 78 -12.46 -11.02 13.30
CA THR A 78 -12.71 -12.24 12.53
C THR A 78 -11.39 -12.74 11.95
N ALA A 79 -11.23 -14.06 11.81
CA ALA A 79 -10.00 -14.67 11.29
C ALA A 79 -9.80 -14.47 9.77
N ASN A 80 -10.67 -13.69 9.11
CA ASN A 80 -10.67 -13.43 7.68
C ASN A 80 -10.38 -11.96 7.41
N SER A 81 -9.33 -11.68 6.64
CA SER A 81 -8.89 -10.31 6.33
C SER A 81 -9.84 -9.50 5.45
N LEU A 82 -10.77 -10.17 4.75
CA LEU A 82 -11.75 -9.53 3.86
C LEU A 82 -13.11 -9.30 4.52
N ASP A 83 -13.24 -9.60 5.82
CA ASP A 83 -14.44 -9.23 6.56
C ASP A 83 -14.38 -7.75 6.93
N LEU A 84 -15.32 -6.99 6.40
CA LEU A 84 -15.40 -5.54 6.55
C LEU A 84 -16.66 -5.14 7.31
N ALA A 85 -16.55 -4.07 8.08
CA ALA A 85 -17.71 -3.45 8.71
C ALA A 85 -17.64 -1.93 8.56
N ILE A 86 -18.79 -1.33 8.23
CA ILE A 86 -18.92 0.12 8.12
C ILE A 86 -19.31 0.66 9.49
N ASN A 87 -18.54 1.62 10.00
CA ASN A 87 -18.93 2.42 11.16
C ASN A 87 -19.53 3.75 10.69
N GLY A 88 -20.85 3.90 10.84
CA GLY A 88 -21.58 5.09 10.40
C GLY A 88 -22.49 4.82 9.20
N ASP A 89 -22.70 5.87 8.41
CA ASP A 89 -23.56 5.82 7.22
C ASP A 89 -22.80 5.33 5.99
N GLY A 90 -23.51 4.64 5.11
CA GLY A 90 -22.95 4.08 3.87
C GLY A 90 -23.37 2.63 3.64
N PHE A 91 -23.17 2.16 2.41
CA PHE A 91 -23.41 0.79 1.98
C PHE A 91 -22.28 0.36 1.05
N PHE A 92 -21.89 -0.90 1.11
CA PHE A 92 -21.05 -1.52 0.09
C PHE A 92 -21.86 -1.64 -1.20
N MET A 93 -21.25 -1.29 -2.32
CA MET A 93 -21.84 -1.51 -3.64
C MET A 93 -21.39 -2.86 -4.18
N MET A 94 -22.37 -3.68 -4.59
CA MET A 94 -22.18 -5.00 -5.17
C MET A 94 -22.64 -4.99 -6.63
N SER A 95 -22.00 -5.78 -7.47
CA SER A 95 -22.42 -6.05 -8.85
C SER A 95 -22.90 -7.49 -8.97
N ASN A 96 -24.13 -7.66 -9.45
CA ASN A 96 -24.70 -8.94 -9.84
C ASN A 96 -24.87 -8.95 -11.36
N ASN A 97 -23.88 -9.48 -12.09
CA ASN A 97 -23.88 -9.49 -13.56
C ASN A 97 -24.16 -8.12 -14.21
N GLY A 98 -23.68 -7.03 -13.59
CA GLY A 98 -23.85 -5.66 -14.05
C GLY A 98 -24.98 -4.88 -13.36
N GLU A 99 -25.87 -5.55 -12.64
CA GLU A 99 -26.85 -4.88 -11.77
C GLU A 99 -26.19 -4.43 -10.46
N LYS A 100 -26.41 -3.16 -10.08
CA LYS A 100 -25.84 -2.59 -8.86
C LYS A 100 -26.78 -2.80 -7.68
N LEU A 101 -26.30 -3.53 -6.68
CA LEU A 101 -26.98 -3.79 -5.42
C LEU A 101 -26.19 -3.19 -4.25
N TYR A 102 -26.84 -3.02 -3.10
CA TYR A 102 -26.24 -2.35 -1.95
C TYR A 102 -26.41 -3.20 -0.71
N THR A 103 -25.35 -3.37 0.08
CA THR A 103 -25.38 -4.20 1.29
C THR A 103 -24.62 -3.56 2.44
N ARG A 104 -25.06 -3.85 3.67
CA ARG A 104 -24.33 -3.57 4.91
C ARG A 104 -23.54 -4.79 5.40
N ALA A 105 -23.80 -5.98 4.86
CA ALA A 105 -23.07 -7.19 5.22
C ALA A 105 -21.72 -7.18 4.51
N GLY A 106 -20.63 -7.11 5.28
CA GLY A 106 -19.28 -7.13 4.73
C GLY A 106 -18.56 -8.47 4.91
N ALA A 107 -19.28 -9.59 4.79
CA ALA A 107 -18.66 -10.91 4.74
C ALA A 107 -18.22 -11.20 3.29
N PHE A 108 -16.95 -10.99 3.00
CA PHE A 108 -16.38 -11.17 1.66
C PHE A 108 -15.29 -12.23 1.64
N HIS A 109 -15.13 -12.85 0.48
CA HIS A 109 -14.03 -13.77 0.17
C HIS A 109 -13.59 -13.59 -1.28
N THR A 110 -12.43 -14.12 -1.62
CA THR A 110 -11.94 -14.12 -3.01
C THR A 110 -12.49 -15.34 -3.76
N ASP A 111 -12.89 -15.17 -5.02
CA ASP A 111 -13.23 -16.27 -5.91
C ASP A 111 -12.00 -16.88 -6.62
N LYS A 112 -12.21 -17.87 -7.51
CA LYS A 112 -11.13 -18.51 -8.28
C LYS A 112 -10.43 -17.55 -9.25
N GLU A 113 -11.14 -16.52 -9.72
CA GLU A 113 -10.61 -15.54 -10.67
C GLU A 113 -9.90 -14.37 -9.96
N GLY A 114 -10.02 -14.28 -8.63
CA GLY A 114 -9.44 -13.23 -7.80
C GLY A 114 -10.41 -12.11 -7.45
N TYR A 115 -11.69 -12.16 -7.86
CA TYR A 115 -12.66 -11.12 -7.50
C TYR A 115 -13.06 -11.22 -6.03
N VAL A 116 -13.23 -10.06 -5.39
CA VAL A 116 -13.80 -9.99 -4.05
C VAL A 116 -15.31 -10.14 -4.17
N VAL A 117 -15.85 -11.24 -3.66
CA VAL A 117 -17.26 -11.59 -3.74
C VAL A 117 -17.86 -11.84 -2.37
N ASN A 118 -19.19 -11.78 -2.28
CA ASN A 118 -19.91 -12.27 -1.11
C ASN A 118 -20.33 -13.75 -1.29
N SER A 119 -21.02 -14.32 -0.29
CA SER A 119 -21.53 -15.69 -0.34
C SER A 119 -22.52 -15.99 -1.48
N SER A 120 -23.09 -14.96 -2.11
CA SER A 120 -23.97 -15.06 -3.29
C SER A 120 -23.22 -14.88 -4.61
N ASN A 121 -21.88 -14.84 -4.59
CA ASN A 121 -21.01 -14.55 -5.74
C ASN A 121 -21.21 -13.17 -6.39
N MET A 122 -21.83 -12.22 -5.67
CA MET A 122 -21.90 -10.83 -6.14
C MET A 122 -20.56 -10.16 -5.90
N LYS A 123 -20.10 -9.34 -6.85
CA LYS A 123 -18.75 -8.75 -6.84
C LYS A 123 -18.73 -7.38 -6.17
N LEU A 124 -17.82 -7.19 -5.23
CA LEU A 124 -17.64 -5.90 -4.55
C LEU A 124 -17.09 -4.85 -5.52
N GLN A 125 -17.73 -3.69 -5.56
CA GLN A 125 -17.30 -2.56 -6.40
C GLN A 125 -16.34 -1.64 -5.65
N GLY A 126 -15.37 -1.12 -6.39
CA GLY A 126 -14.41 -0.18 -5.86
C GLY A 126 -13.58 0.47 -6.95
N TYR A 127 -12.52 1.13 -6.53
CA TYR A 127 -11.54 1.77 -7.40
C TYR A 127 -10.32 0.86 -7.53
N ASN A 128 -9.93 0.55 -8.76
CA ASN A 128 -8.68 -0.15 -9.03
C ASN A 128 -7.48 0.79 -8.86
N VAL A 129 -6.30 0.21 -8.70
CA VAL A 129 -5.04 0.95 -8.68
C VAL A 129 -4.38 0.99 -10.06
N ASP A 130 -3.58 2.03 -10.31
CA ASP A 130 -2.67 2.08 -11.44
C ASP A 130 -1.43 1.19 -11.22
N ALA A 131 -0.55 1.12 -12.23
CA ALA A 131 0.69 0.35 -12.15
C ALA A 131 1.66 0.84 -11.05
N ASN A 132 1.43 2.03 -10.48
CA ASN A 132 2.20 2.59 -9.39
C ASN A 132 1.56 2.34 -8.01
N GLY A 133 0.44 1.62 -7.95
CA GLY A 133 -0.30 1.35 -6.71
C GLY A 133 -1.12 2.55 -6.22
N SER A 134 -1.36 3.57 -7.05
CA SER A 134 -2.22 4.71 -6.72
C SER A 134 -3.66 4.43 -7.14
N VAL A 135 -4.61 4.73 -6.26
CA VAL A 135 -6.04 4.49 -6.51
C VAL A 135 -6.55 5.41 -7.62
N VAL A 136 -7.11 4.83 -8.68
CA VAL A 136 -7.70 5.58 -9.80
C VAL A 136 -9.16 5.88 -9.49
N THR A 137 -9.40 7.04 -8.89
CA THR A 137 -10.76 7.52 -8.60
C THR A 137 -11.39 8.10 -9.87
N GLY A 138 -12.13 7.30 -10.63
CA GLY A 138 -12.81 7.78 -11.83
C GLY A 138 -13.89 6.84 -12.39
N ALA A 139 -13.65 5.53 -12.36
CA ALA A 139 -14.63 4.52 -12.73
C ALA A 139 -14.67 3.43 -11.65
N LEU A 140 -15.88 3.10 -11.21
CA LEU A 140 -16.09 1.93 -10.36
C LEU A 140 -15.96 0.67 -11.22
N SER A 141 -15.27 -0.32 -10.68
CA SER A 141 -15.07 -1.62 -11.28
C SER A 141 -15.12 -2.72 -10.24
N ASP A 142 -15.28 -3.97 -10.71
CA ASP A 142 -15.16 -5.16 -9.87
C ASP A 142 -13.77 -5.19 -9.21
N LEU A 143 -13.73 -5.18 -7.88
CA LEU A 143 -12.47 -5.31 -7.16
C LEU A 143 -11.91 -6.70 -7.35
N ARG A 144 -10.66 -6.75 -7.81
CA ARG A 144 -9.94 -7.98 -8.07
C ARG A 144 -8.62 -7.97 -7.31
N VAL A 145 -8.45 -8.96 -6.45
CA VAL A 145 -7.16 -9.35 -5.91
C VAL A 145 -6.42 -10.10 -7.01
N ASN A 146 -5.45 -9.44 -7.64
CA ASN A 146 -4.54 -10.15 -8.52
C ASN A 146 -3.52 -10.91 -7.68
N ALA A 147 -3.65 -12.24 -7.62
CA ALA A 147 -2.70 -13.12 -6.94
C ALA A 147 -1.37 -13.31 -7.71
N SER A 148 -1.16 -12.55 -8.79
CA SER A 148 0.11 -12.54 -9.51
C SER A 148 1.24 -12.09 -8.58
N ASN A 149 2.43 -12.62 -8.84
CA ASN A 149 3.62 -12.17 -8.15
C ASN A 149 3.80 -10.66 -8.37
N LEU A 150 4.27 -9.98 -7.33
CA LEU A 150 4.80 -8.63 -7.47
C LEU A 150 6.03 -8.70 -8.39
N ASP A 151 5.95 -8.00 -9.52
CA ASP A 151 7.07 -7.87 -10.45
C ASP A 151 8.27 -7.23 -9.75
N PRO A 152 9.50 -7.64 -10.07
CA PRO A 152 10.69 -7.03 -9.50
C PRO A 152 10.79 -5.56 -9.91
N LYS A 153 11.43 -4.76 -9.06
CA LYS A 153 11.73 -3.37 -9.35
C LYS A 153 13.23 -3.14 -9.26
N ALA A 154 13.82 -2.71 -10.37
CA ALA A 154 15.22 -2.30 -10.39
C ALA A 154 15.45 -1.11 -9.43
N THR A 155 16.57 -1.11 -8.72
CA THR A 155 16.92 -0.01 -7.82
C THR A 155 17.18 1.26 -8.63
N SER A 156 16.42 2.32 -8.37
CA SER A 156 16.61 3.64 -9.00
C SER A 156 17.06 4.73 -8.01
N THR A 157 16.94 4.47 -6.71
CA THR A 157 17.42 5.38 -5.66
C THR A 157 18.12 4.60 -4.55
N ILE A 158 19.26 5.10 -4.12
CA ILE A 158 20.03 4.65 -2.96
C ILE A 158 20.27 5.88 -2.09
N THR A 159 20.02 5.78 -0.79
CA THR A 159 20.37 6.81 0.19
C THR A 159 21.37 6.23 1.17
N ASN A 160 22.61 6.69 1.07
CA ASN A 160 23.71 6.27 1.92
C ASN A 160 24.32 7.49 2.59
N SER A 161 24.22 7.60 3.90
CA SER A 161 24.94 8.62 4.66
C SER A 161 25.81 7.92 5.68
N ALA A 162 27.04 8.41 5.82
CA ALA A 162 28.00 7.89 6.76
C ALA A 162 28.68 9.03 7.51
N ASN A 163 29.20 8.73 8.70
CA ASN A 163 30.23 9.54 9.32
C ASN A 163 31.60 8.93 8.97
N LEU A 164 32.52 9.73 8.46
CA LEU A 164 33.92 9.36 8.24
C LEU A 164 34.79 10.00 9.31
N ASN A 165 35.62 9.21 10.00
CA ASN A 165 36.42 9.74 11.10
C ASN A 165 37.57 10.63 10.58
N SER A 166 37.51 11.92 10.92
CA SER A 166 38.49 12.96 10.60
C SER A 166 39.90 12.70 11.13
N THR A 167 40.09 11.90 12.18
CA THR A 167 41.40 11.58 12.78
C THR A 167 42.01 10.28 12.25
N THR A 168 41.29 9.54 11.39
CA THR A 168 41.80 8.31 10.78
C THR A 168 43.13 8.57 10.06
N PRO A 169 44.16 7.73 10.25
CA PRO A 169 45.40 7.84 9.48
C PRO A 169 45.16 7.51 8.01
N LEU A 170 46.05 7.99 7.14
CA LEU A 170 46.05 7.55 5.74
C LEU A 170 46.35 6.03 5.67
N PRO A 171 45.78 5.30 4.69
CA PRO A 171 46.10 3.89 4.49
C PRO A 171 47.59 3.67 4.22
N THR A 172 48.11 2.50 4.60
CA THR A 172 49.54 2.20 4.45
C THR A 172 49.92 1.81 3.02
N VAL A 173 48.93 1.40 2.21
CA VAL A 173 49.09 1.12 0.78
C VAL A 173 48.55 2.32 -0.01
N ALA A 174 49.40 2.92 -0.84
CA ALA A 174 49.06 4.15 -1.56
C ALA A 174 48.11 3.91 -2.76
N THR A 175 48.13 2.72 -3.34
CA THR A 175 47.27 2.32 -4.46
C THR A 175 46.06 1.55 -3.93
N PHE A 176 44.86 1.96 -4.32
CA PHE A 176 43.64 1.26 -3.95
C PHE A 176 43.59 -0.16 -4.56
N ASP A 177 43.27 -1.15 -3.73
CA ASP A 177 42.99 -2.53 -4.11
C ASP A 177 41.82 -3.06 -3.27
N ALA A 178 40.71 -3.39 -3.92
CA ALA A 178 39.49 -3.86 -3.25
C ALA A 178 39.68 -5.17 -2.45
N THR A 179 40.76 -5.91 -2.70
CA THR A 179 41.10 -7.17 -2.01
C THR A 179 42.06 -6.98 -0.83
N ASP A 180 42.78 -5.84 -0.78
CA ASP A 180 43.68 -5.52 0.32
C ASP A 180 43.01 -4.56 1.32
N THR A 181 42.72 -5.06 2.51
CA THR A 181 42.11 -4.28 3.60
C THR A 181 42.98 -3.14 4.12
N LYS A 182 44.27 -3.09 3.75
CA LYS A 182 45.19 -2.00 4.10
C LYS A 182 45.21 -0.85 3.08
N SER A 183 44.52 -1.01 1.95
CA SER A 183 44.43 0.00 0.90
C SER A 183 43.27 0.99 1.08
N TYR A 184 42.35 0.72 2.01
CA TYR A 184 41.18 1.57 2.28
C TYR A 184 40.88 1.67 3.78
N ASN A 185 40.11 2.68 4.19
CA ASN A 185 39.78 2.90 5.59
C ASN A 185 38.44 2.26 5.99
N ASN A 186 37.41 2.38 5.14
CA ASN A 186 36.08 1.83 5.39
C ASN A 186 35.47 1.29 4.09
N LYS A 187 34.61 0.27 4.22
CA LYS A 187 33.80 -0.28 3.13
C LYS A 187 32.34 -0.32 3.57
N TYR A 188 31.43 0.15 2.72
CA TYR A 188 29.99 0.00 2.91
C TYR A 188 29.38 -0.67 1.69
N SER A 189 28.50 -1.63 1.92
CA SER A 189 27.89 -2.49 0.89
C SER A 189 26.39 -2.30 0.90
N THR A 190 25.80 -1.93 -0.22
CA THR A 190 24.35 -1.69 -0.35
C THR A 190 23.75 -2.70 -1.32
N PRO A 191 22.72 -3.47 -0.94
CA PRO A 191 22.04 -4.36 -1.87
C PRO A 191 21.31 -3.54 -2.94
N THR A 192 21.42 -3.97 -4.19
CA THR A 192 20.79 -3.35 -5.37
C THR A 192 20.14 -4.43 -6.22
N TYR A 193 19.07 -4.09 -6.93
CA TYR A 193 18.32 -5.04 -7.75
C TYR A 193 18.31 -4.62 -9.21
N ASP A 194 18.47 -5.57 -10.12
CA ASP A 194 18.35 -5.36 -11.56
C ASP A 194 16.88 -5.43 -12.04
N THR A 195 16.63 -5.27 -13.34
CA THR A 195 15.27 -5.33 -13.91
C THR A 195 14.59 -6.69 -13.81
N GLN A 196 15.34 -7.77 -13.56
CA GLN A 196 14.79 -9.12 -13.38
C GLN A 196 14.68 -9.51 -11.90
N GLY A 197 15.13 -8.65 -10.99
CA GLY A 197 15.09 -8.87 -9.55
C GLY A 197 16.28 -9.66 -9.00
N ASN A 198 17.35 -9.85 -9.78
CA ASN A 198 18.59 -10.42 -9.24
C ASN A 198 19.22 -9.41 -8.28
N ALA A 199 19.74 -9.93 -7.16
CA ALA A 199 20.41 -9.11 -6.16
C ALA A 199 21.89 -8.94 -6.54
N HIS A 200 22.33 -7.69 -6.49
CA HIS A 200 23.70 -7.23 -6.67
C HIS A 200 24.09 -6.39 -5.44
N THR A 201 25.37 -6.10 -5.29
CA THR A 201 25.88 -5.30 -4.17
C THR A 201 26.72 -4.14 -4.68
N LEU A 202 26.27 -2.91 -4.42
CA LEU A 202 27.09 -1.71 -4.62
C LEU A 202 28.03 -1.56 -3.42
N ASP A 203 29.31 -1.80 -3.67
CA ASP A 203 30.40 -1.64 -2.70
C ASP A 203 31.05 -0.26 -2.86
N GLN A 204 31.08 0.50 -1.76
CA GLN A 204 31.70 1.81 -1.69
C GLN A 204 32.86 1.76 -0.68
N TYR A 205 34.06 2.01 -1.16
CA TYR A 205 35.29 2.03 -0.37
C TYR A 205 35.74 3.47 -0.16
N PHE A 206 35.95 3.87 1.08
CA PHE A 206 36.39 5.21 1.46
C PHE A 206 37.86 5.18 1.86
N VAL A 207 38.63 6.02 1.19
CA VAL A 207 40.09 6.13 1.35
C VAL A 207 40.41 7.58 1.69
N LYS A 208 41.03 7.83 2.84
CA LYS A 208 41.42 9.18 3.23
C LYS A 208 42.64 9.62 2.44
N THR A 209 42.56 10.76 1.78
CA THR A 209 43.65 11.30 0.94
C THR A 209 44.35 12.50 1.58
N GLY A 210 43.71 13.19 2.52
CA GLY A 210 44.25 14.38 3.15
C GLY A 210 43.33 14.98 4.19
N THR A 211 43.56 16.25 4.51
CA THR A 211 42.69 17.02 5.40
C THR A 211 41.39 17.35 4.69
N ASN A 212 40.26 16.87 5.23
CA ASN A 212 38.92 17.09 4.67
C ASN A 212 38.72 16.55 3.25
N THR A 213 39.56 15.63 2.80
CA THR A 213 39.49 15.00 1.48
C THR A 213 39.54 13.48 1.58
N TRP A 214 38.63 12.84 0.85
CA TRP A 214 38.52 11.39 0.76
C TRP A 214 38.32 10.99 -0.70
N SER A 215 38.74 9.79 -1.09
CA SER A 215 38.34 9.19 -2.35
C SER A 215 37.34 8.07 -2.06
N MET A 216 36.24 8.07 -2.80
CA MET A 216 35.27 6.99 -2.86
C MET A 216 35.55 6.15 -4.10
N TYR A 217 35.82 4.86 -3.90
CA TYR A 217 35.91 3.87 -4.97
C TYR A 217 34.65 3.02 -4.95
N SER A 218 33.96 2.93 -6.10
CA SER A 218 32.72 2.18 -6.21
C SER A 218 32.87 1.01 -7.17
N LEU A 219 32.36 -0.15 -6.76
CA LEU A 219 32.30 -1.38 -7.54
C LEU A 219 30.92 -2.00 -7.36
N MET A 220 30.43 -2.73 -8.36
CA MET A 220 29.23 -3.54 -8.23
C MET A 220 29.58 -5.02 -8.27
N ASP A 221 29.24 -5.76 -7.21
CA ASP A 221 29.69 -7.14 -6.98
C ASP A 221 31.22 -7.31 -7.04
N GLY A 222 31.96 -6.28 -6.64
CA GLY A 222 33.42 -6.22 -6.79
C GLY A 222 33.91 -6.05 -8.23
N ARG A 223 33.02 -5.73 -9.17
CA ARG A 223 33.28 -5.51 -10.60
C ARG A 223 33.05 -4.07 -11.01
N SER A 224 33.56 -3.69 -12.19
CA SER A 224 33.30 -2.38 -12.77
C SER A 224 31.81 -2.21 -13.07
N ILE A 225 31.28 -1.02 -12.84
CA ILE A 225 29.84 -0.73 -12.98
C ILE A 225 29.36 -0.97 -14.42
N SER A 226 30.17 -0.62 -15.41
CA SER A 226 29.83 -0.74 -16.84
C SER A 226 30.32 -2.02 -17.51
N ASP A 227 31.15 -2.83 -16.84
CA ASP A 227 31.70 -4.07 -17.39
C ASP A 227 31.95 -5.10 -16.27
N PRO A 228 31.10 -6.14 -16.14
CA PRO A 228 31.23 -7.14 -15.08
C PRO A 228 32.49 -8.01 -15.23
N THR A 229 33.14 -8.03 -16.40
CA THR A 229 34.38 -8.79 -16.62
C THR A 229 35.60 -8.08 -16.01
N SER A 230 35.51 -6.77 -15.82
CA SER A 230 36.55 -5.90 -15.26
C SER A 230 36.40 -5.69 -13.75
N THR A 231 37.51 -5.42 -13.07
CA THR A 231 37.55 -5.03 -11.64
C THR A 231 37.94 -3.57 -11.45
N ALA A 232 37.95 -2.77 -12.53
CA ALA A 232 38.30 -1.36 -12.46
C ALA A 232 37.22 -0.54 -11.70
N PRO A 233 37.57 0.11 -10.58
CA PRO A 233 36.62 0.89 -9.81
C PRO A 233 36.38 2.28 -10.39
N ASP A 234 35.19 2.82 -10.16
CA ASP A 234 34.90 4.23 -10.39
C ASP A 234 35.38 5.05 -9.17
N LYS A 235 36.27 6.02 -9.40
CA LYS A 235 36.85 6.88 -8.36
C LYS A 235 36.23 8.27 -8.39
N ASN A 236 35.63 8.68 -7.28
CA ASN A 236 35.14 10.03 -7.04
C ASN A 236 35.85 10.62 -5.83
N ASP A 237 36.43 11.80 -5.95
CA ASP A 237 36.99 12.53 -4.81
C ASP A 237 35.88 13.28 -4.09
N LEU A 238 35.86 13.17 -2.77
CA LEU A 238 34.92 13.78 -1.85
C LEU A 238 35.66 14.83 -1.02
N THR A 239 34.96 15.91 -0.73
CA THR A 239 35.48 17.10 -0.05
C THR A 239 34.51 17.51 1.04
N PHE A 240 35.05 17.89 2.19
CA PHE A 240 34.27 18.29 3.36
C PHE A 240 34.57 19.75 3.74
N ASP A 241 33.54 20.48 4.17
CA ASP A 241 33.69 21.84 4.68
C ASP A 241 34.35 21.85 6.09
N SER A 242 34.62 23.03 6.63
CA SER A 242 35.20 23.18 7.98
C SER A 242 34.26 22.72 9.11
N SER A 243 32.97 22.58 8.82
CA SER A 243 31.96 22.05 9.75
C SER A 243 31.84 20.53 9.66
N GLY A 244 32.56 19.90 8.73
CA GLY A 244 32.54 18.45 8.49
C GLY A 244 31.38 17.98 7.62
N ASN A 245 30.69 18.84 6.88
CA ASN A 245 29.64 18.41 5.94
C ASN A 245 30.23 18.14 4.55
N LEU A 246 29.67 17.18 3.81
CA LEU A 246 30.01 16.99 2.40
C LEU A 246 29.67 18.26 1.61
N VAL A 247 30.61 18.75 0.81
CA VAL A 247 30.42 19.96 0.01
C VAL A 247 29.52 19.63 -1.19
N THR A 248 28.26 20.08 -1.16
CA THR A 248 27.28 19.78 -2.21
C THR A 248 26.95 20.95 -3.13
N THR A 249 27.37 22.17 -2.80
CA THR A 249 27.03 23.39 -3.53
C THR A 249 27.98 23.65 -4.70
N ALA A 250 27.44 23.77 -5.91
CA ALA A 250 28.21 24.07 -7.11
C ALA A 250 29.01 25.39 -6.98
N GLY A 251 30.26 25.38 -7.42
CA GLY A 251 31.18 26.53 -7.33
C GLY A 251 32.17 26.48 -6.16
N ALA A 252 31.99 25.56 -5.21
CA ALA A 252 33.02 25.14 -4.26
C ALA A 252 33.83 23.94 -4.82
N ALA A 253 34.83 23.47 -4.08
CA ALA A 253 35.50 22.21 -4.38
C ALA A 253 34.52 21.04 -4.13
N VAL A 254 33.58 20.81 -5.04
CA VAL A 254 32.58 19.73 -4.98
C VAL A 254 33.21 18.38 -5.32
N PRO A 255 32.51 17.26 -5.02
CA PRO A 255 32.94 15.95 -5.45
C PRO A 255 33.21 15.85 -6.95
N THR A 256 34.23 15.06 -7.33
CA THR A 256 34.60 14.87 -8.74
C THR A 256 33.75 13.80 -9.40
N ASP A 257 33.62 13.89 -10.73
CA ASP A 257 33.01 12.87 -11.57
C ASP A 257 33.97 11.70 -11.83
N SER A 258 33.39 10.51 -12.06
CA SER A 258 34.06 9.34 -12.64
C SER A 258 33.40 8.96 -13.98
N ALA A 259 33.75 7.81 -14.55
CA ALA A 259 33.18 7.37 -15.83
C ALA A 259 31.68 7.07 -15.69
N ASN A 260 31.32 6.33 -14.64
CA ASN A 260 29.95 5.85 -14.41
C ASN A 260 29.24 6.55 -13.26
N ILE A 261 29.95 7.24 -12.36
CA ILE A 261 29.33 7.99 -11.25
C ILE A 261 29.55 9.49 -11.44
N LYS A 262 28.46 10.20 -11.70
CA LYS A 262 28.44 11.65 -11.93
C LYS A 262 27.89 12.40 -10.73
N PHE A 263 28.48 13.53 -10.36
CA PHE A 263 27.98 14.43 -9.34
C PHE A 263 27.02 15.44 -9.96
N ASN A 264 25.80 15.49 -9.43
CA ASN A 264 24.71 16.32 -9.94
C ASN A 264 24.68 17.68 -9.23
N ALA A 265 24.08 18.67 -9.89
CA ALA A 265 23.88 20.00 -9.32
C ALA A 265 22.94 20.02 -8.10
N ASP A 266 22.14 18.97 -7.89
CA ASP A 266 21.27 18.79 -6.72
C ASP A 266 22.00 18.27 -5.47
N GLY A 267 23.33 18.07 -5.56
CA GLY A 267 24.15 17.57 -4.46
C GLY A 267 24.20 16.05 -4.34
N THR A 268 23.60 15.31 -5.28
CA THR A 268 23.60 13.84 -5.30
C THR A 268 24.50 13.26 -6.39
N PHE A 269 24.69 11.95 -6.38
CA PHE A 269 25.42 11.23 -7.42
C PHE A 269 24.44 10.45 -8.32
N ALA A 270 24.77 10.30 -9.59
CA ALA A 270 24.08 9.41 -10.53
C ALA A 270 25.02 8.28 -10.94
N VAL A 271 24.64 7.04 -10.60
CA VAL A 271 25.31 5.83 -11.11
C VAL A 271 24.66 5.45 -12.43
N ASN A 272 25.42 5.52 -13.51
CA ASN A 272 24.98 5.31 -14.88
C ASN A 272 25.64 4.08 -15.50
N ASN A 273 25.11 3.65 -16.65
CA ASN A 273 25.68 2.58 -17.47
C ASN A 273 25.88 1.26 -16.72
N TRP A 274 25.09 1.00 -15.68
CA TRP A 274 25.24 -0.21 -14.91
C TRP A 274 24.87 -1.44 -15.76
N VAL A 275 25.82 -2.37 -15.90
CA VAL A 275 25.64 -3.69 -16.52
C VAL A 275 25.67 -4.77 -15.43
N PRO A 276 24.53 -5.40 -15.11
CA PRO A 276 24.47 -6.44 -14.07
C PRO A 276 25.28 -7.69 -14.47
N GLY A 277 26.09 -8.17 -13.53
CA GLY A 277 27.02 -9.29 -13.73
C GLY A 277 26.57 -10.57 -13.03
N VAL A 278 27.03 -11.71 -13.52
CA VAL A 278 26.90 -13.01 -12.84
C VAL A 278 28.19 -13.80 -12.99
N GLN A 279 28.53 -14.55 -11.94
CA GLN A 279 29.62 -15.51 -12.01
C GLN A 279 29.17 -16.75 -12.78
N VAL A 280 29.92 -17.13 -13.82
CA VAL A 280 29.70 -18.31 -14.66
C VAL A 280 30.87 -19.29 -14.53
N GLY A 281 30.58 -20.58 -14.60
CA GLY A 281 31.57 -21.65 -14.37
C GLY A 281 31.64 -22.10 -12.91
N THR A 282 32.39 -23.17 -12.65
CA THR A 282 32.54 -23.77 -11.31
C THR A 282 34.02 -23.94 -10.96
N GLY A 283 34.37 -23.73 -9.69
CA GLY A 283 35.76 -23.89 -9.22
C GLY A 283 36.71 -22.82 -9.75
N THR A 284 37.89 -23.22 -10.23
CA THR A 284 38.97 -22.30 -10.66
C THR A 284 38.74 -21.64 -12.02
N THR A 285 37.70 -22.01 -12.75
CA THR A 285 37.33 -21.41 -14.05
C THR A 285 36.21 -20.39 -13.94
N ALA A 286 35.83 -20.02 -12.72
CA ALA A 286 34.74 -19.09 -12.49
C ALA A 286 35.10 -17.69 -13.05
N THR A 287 34.38 -17.28 -14.09
CA THR A 287 34.53 -15.98 -14.75
C THR A 287 33.28 -15.16 -14.51
N TRP A 288 33.34 -13.85 -14.76
CA TRP A 288 32.15 -13.00 -14.70
C TRP A 288 31.73 -12.63 -16.12
N ALA A 289 30.42 -12.58 -16.33
CA ALA A 289 29.81 -12.15 -17.58
C ALA A 289 28.56 -11.31 -17.27
N ALA A 290 28.05 -10.59 -18.25
CA ALA A 290 26.75 -9.94 -18.13
C ALA A 290 25.66 -11.00 -17.93
N ASN A 291 24.72 -10.76 -17.01
CA ASN A 291 23.66 -11.71 -16.71
C ASN A 291 22.47 -11.63 -17.69
N GLY A 292 22.50 -10.68 -18.63
CA GLY A 292 21.45 -10.45 -19.63
C GLY A 292 20.27 -9.59 -19.16
N ALA A 293 20.21 -9.24 -17.88
CA ALA A 293 19.28 -8.24 -17.36
C ALA A 293 19.84 -6.82 -17.58
N ALA A 294 18.98 -5.82 -17.45
CA ALA A 294 19.38 -4.42 -17.44
C ALA A 294 19.46 -3.87 -16.01
N GLY A 295 20.38 -2.94 -15.77
CA GLY A 295 20.30 -2.07 -14.60
C GLY A 295 19.25 -0.97 -14.80
N ALA A 296 18.96 -0.21 -13.75
CA ALA A 296 18.26 1.06 -13.94
C ALA A 296 19.09 2.01 -14.81
N ALA A 297 18.44 2.81 -15.66
CA ALA A 297 19.13 3.73 -16.57
C ALA A 297 20.07 4.71 -15.83
N SER A 298 19.63 5.18 -14.67
CA SER A 298 20.43 5.94 -13.71
C SER A 298 19.93 5.65 -12.30
N ILE A 299 20.85 5.34 -11.38
CA ILE A 299 20.56 5.22 -9.95
C ILE A 299 20.95 6.52 -9.25
N LYS A 300 20.01 7.21 -8.63
CA LYS A 300 20.30 8.34 -7.74
C LYS A 300 20.93 7.82 -6.46
N LEU A 301 22.20 8.11 -6.24
CA LEU A 301 22.95 7.84 -5.02
C LEU A 301 23.02 9.13 -4.19
N ASP A 302 22.20 9.20 -3.15
CA ASP A 302 22.14 10.34 -2.24
C ASP A 302 23.09 10.14 -1.06
N MET A 303 24.15 10.95 -1.02
CA MET A 303 25.16 10.97 0.04
C MET A 303 25.29 12.33 0.72
N SER A 304 24.34 13.24 0.46
CA SER A 304 24.40 14.64 0.88
C SER A 304 24.54 14.82 2.40
N SER A 305 24.01 13.89 3.20
CA SER A 305 24.12 13.89 4.68
C SER A 305 25.37 13.18 5.21
N THR A 306 26.36 12.86 4.36
CA THR A 306 27.63 12.29 4.80
C THR A 306 28.45 13.35 5.51
N THR A 307 29.00 13.01 6.67
CA THR A 307 29.80 13.91 7.50
C THR A 307 31.21 13.40 7.71
N GLN A 308 32.10 14.29 8.08
CA GLN A 308 33.43 13.99 8.57
C GLN A 308 33.63 14.61 9.96
N THR A 309 33.51 13.80 11.02
CA THR A 309 33.68 14.25 12.41
C THR A 309 34.74 13.41 13.14
N ALA A 310 35.06 13.70 14.40
CA ALA A 310 36.00 12.88 15.18
C ALA A 310 35.40 11.56 15.70
N SER A 311 34.08 11.34 15.52
CA SER A 311 33.40 10.09 15.89
C SER A 311 33.87 8.92 15.02
N VAL A 312 33.68 7.69 15.50
CA VAL A 312 34.02 6.47 14.74
C VAL A 312 33.33 6.48 13.37
N SER A 313 33.99 5.87 12.38
CA SER A 313 33.40 5.78 11.05
C SER A 313 32.25 4.79 11.06
N GLY A 314 31.12 5.12 10.42
CA GLY A 314 29.95 4.25 10.39
C GLY A 314 28.82 4.79 9.50
N LEU A 315 27.95 3.89 9.04
CA LEU A 315 26.72 4.27 8.35
C LEU A 315 25.74 4.93 9.33
N LEU A 316 25.21 6.08 8.93
CA LEU A 316 24.12 6.79 9.61
C LEU A 316 22.76 6.40 9.02
N LYS A 317 22.70 6.19 7.70
CA LYS A 317 21.51 5.71 6.98
C LYS A 317 21.94 4.93 5.75
N GLN A 318 21.25 3.81 5.50
CA GLN A 318 21.37 3.02 4.27
C GLN A 318 19.97 2.56 3.87
N ASP A 319 19.53 2.96 2.68
CA ASP A 319 18.21 2.61 2.16
C ASP A 319 18.21 2.59 0.62
N GLN A 320 17.32 1.79 0.02
CA GLN A 320 17.18 1.66 -1.43
C GLN A 320 15.77 1.20 -1.82
N ASN A 321 15.34 1.51 -3.05
CA ASN A 321 13.95 1.33 -3.47
C ASN A 321 13.64 0.13 -4.38
N GLY A 322 14.64 -0.65 -4.77
CA GLY A 322 14.49 -1.87 -5.58
C GLY A 322 14.13 -3.09 -4.74
N TYR A 323 13.64 -4.14 -5.41
CA TYR A 323 13.27 -5.40 -4.78
C TYR A 323 13.13 -6.52 -5.81
N ALA A 324 13.41 -7.76 -5.37
CA ALA A 324 13.13 -8.97 -6.12
C ALA A 324 11.60 -9.25 -6.20
N THR A 325 11.21 -10.21 -7.03
CA THR A 325 9.80 -10.64 -7.10
C THR A 325 9.28 -11.10 -5.74
N GLY A 326 8.01 -10.84 -5.47
CA GLY A 326 7.34 -11.25 -4.24
C GLY A 326 6.08 -12.04 -4.51
N GLN A 327 5.84 -13.13 -3.79
CA GLN A 327 4.57 -13.85 -3.83
C GLN A 327 3.60 -13.25 -2.82
N LEU A 328 2.29 -13.26 -3.10
CA LEU A 328 1.28 -12.78 -2.16
C LEU A 328 1.34 -13.61 -0.88
N SER A 329 1.64 -12.95 0.24
CA SER A 329 1.74 -13.56 1.57
C SER A 329 0.51 -13.28 2.43
N GLY A 330 -0.17 -12.16 2.20
CA GLY A 330 -1.33 -11.77 2.97
C GLY A 330 -2.08 -10.61 2.36
N MET A 331 -3.27 -10.37 2.89
CA MET A 331 -4.09 -9.21 2.54
C MET A 331 -4.62 -8.57 3.80
N ASN A 332 -4.80 -7.25 3.76
CA ASN A 332 -5.45 -6.47 4.81
C ASN A 332 -6.23 -5.33 4.19
N VAL A 333 -7.19 -4.78 4.92
CA VAL A 333 -7.90 -3.57 4.53
C VAL A 333 -7.73 -2.53 5.62
N ASP A 334 -7.34 -1.30 5.26
CA ASP A 334 -7.24 -0.20 6.22
C ASP A 334 -8.60 0.46 6.51
N SER A 335 -8.62 1.39 7.46
CA SER A 335 -9.81 2.17 7.82
C SER A 335 -10.30 3.12 6.71
N SER A 336 -9.47 3.40 5.70
CA SER A 336 -9.85 4.19 4.52
C SER A 336 -10.42 3.32 3.40
N GLY A 337 -10.56 2.01 3.64
CA GLY A 337 -11.07 1.04 2.68
C GLY A 337 -10.07 0.63 1.61
N ASN A 338 -8.79 0.95 1.76
CA ASN A 338 -7.72 0.49 0.86
C ASN A 338 -7.40 -0.97 1.17
N LEU A 339 -7.46 -1.81 0.15
CA LEU A 339 -7.01 -3.20 0.21
C LEU A 339 -5.51 -3.21 -0.06
N PHE A 340 -4.74 -3.77 0.88
CA PHE A 340 -3.31 -4.00 0.77
C PHE A 340 -3.01 -5.47 0.56
N ALA A 341 -2.13 -5.76 -0.38
CA ALA A 341 -1.43 -7.03 -0.50
C ALA A 341 -0.06 -6.91 0.16
N THR A 342 0.29 -7.87 1.02
CA THR A 342 1.64 -8.04 1.55
C THR A 342 2.32 -9.18 0.81
N TYR A 343 3.60 -9.02 0.47
CA TYR A 343 4.34 -9.98 -0.34
C TYR A 343 5.51 -10.59 0.45
N THR A 344 5.99 -11.77 0.02
CA THR A 344 7.11 -12.49 0.65
C THR A 344 8.43 -11.73 0.64
N ASN A 345 8.59 -10.75 -0.24
CA ASN A 345 9.74 -9.83 -0.28
C ASN A 345 9.61 -8.66 0.72
N GLY A 346 8.60 -8.68 1.60
CA GLY A 346 8.35 -7.67 2.63
C GLY A 346 7.72 -6.38 2.11
N LYS A 347 7.41 -6.27 0.80
CA LYS A 347 6.72 -5.11 0.24
C LYS A 347 5.22 -5.23 0.44
N SER A 348 4.56 -4.08 0.54
CA SER A 348 3.11 -3.95 0.59
C SER A 348 2.66 -3.02 -0.52
N GLN A 349 1.59 -3.38 -1.24
CA GLN A 349 1.01 -2.53 -2.28
C GLN A 349 -0.50 -2.43 -2.07
N VAL A 350 -1.04 -1.25 -2.35
CA VAL A 350 -2.50 -1.09 -2.49
C VAL A 350 -2.91 -1.80 -3.78
N ILE A 351 -3.92 -2.65 -3.70
CA ILE A 351 -4.47 -3.41 -4.84
C ILE A 351 -5.86 -2.93 -5.25
N GLY A 352 -6.48 -2.08 -4.43
CA GLY A 352 -7.75 -1.43 -4.73
C GLY A 352 -8.29 -0.68 -3.52
N GLN A 353 -9.39 0.05 -3.70
CA GLN A 353 -10.10 0.71 -2.63
C GLN A 353 -11.60 0.42 -2.73
N THR A 354 -12.22 0.00 -1.62
CA THR A 354 -13.68 -0.19 -1.55
C THR A 354 -14.42 1.14 -1.72
N SER A 355 -15.54 1.11 -2.45
CA SER A 355 -16.42 2.27 -2.55
C SER A 355 -17.61 2.12 -1.61
N LEU A 356 -17.92 3.20 -0.88
CA LEU A 356 -19.15 3.31 -0.10
C LEU A 356 -20.15 4.22 -0.81
N THR A 357 -21.43 3.89 -0.68
CA THR A 357 -22.54 4.69 -1.21
C THR A 357 -23.46 5.13 -0.08
N SER A 358 -23.81 6.41 -0.03
CA SER A 358 -24.86 6.95 0.85
C SER A 358 -26.09 7.34 0.04
N PHE A 359 -27.27 7.26 0.65
CA PHE A 359 -28.53 7.65 0.02
C PHE A 359 -29.19 8.78 0.81
N ALA A 360 -29.81 9.73 0.10
CA ALA A 360 -30.58 10.80 0.73
C ALA A 360 -31.82 10.27 1.47
N ASN A 361 -32.44 9.20 0.94
CA ASN A 361 -33.56 8.52 1.58
C ASN A 361 -33.34 7.00 1.63
N VAL A 362 -32.82 6.51 2.75
CA VAL A 362 -32.58 5.07 2.97
C VAL A 362 -33.87 4.26 3.12
N GLN A 363 -34.99 4.87 3.52
CA GLN A 363 -36.28 4.18 3.65
C GLN A 363 -36.92 3.89 2.29
N GLY A 364 -36.44 4.51 1.22
CA GLY A 364 -36.90 4.25 -0.16
C GLY A 364 -36.22 3.05 -0.81
N LEU A 365 -35.26 2.41 -0.15
CA LEU A 365 -34.57 1.23 -0.68
C LEU A 365 -35.50 0.01 -0.63
N ALA A 366 -35.63 -0.70 -1.76
CA ALA A 366 -36.32 -1.97 -1.82
C ALA A 366 -35.36 -3.12 -1.46
N GLN A 367 -35.85 -4.10 -0.69
CA GLN A 367 -35.11 -5.34 -0.45
C GLN A 367 -35.14 -6.18 -1.73
N ALA A 368 -33.97 -6.70 -2.11
CA ALA A 368 -33.77 -7.56 -3.28
C ALA A 368 -33.72 -9.04 -2.88
#